data_AF-A0A3D5RJH2-F1
#
_entry.id   AF-A0A3D5RJH2-F1
#
_cell.length_a   1.000
_cell.length_b   1.000
_cell.length_c   1.000
_cell.angle_alpha   90.00
_cell.angle_beta   90.00
_cell.angle_gamma   90.00
#
_symmetry.space_group_name_H-M   'P 1'
#
loop_
_entity.id
_entity.type
_entity.pdbx_description
1 polymer ?
#
loop_
_entity_poly.entity_id
_entity_poly.type
_entity_poly.pdbx_seq_one_letter_code
_entity_poly.pdbx_strand_id
1 'polypeptide(L)'
;MNFMNCMKKLLSIKIIIVSLLMVFAITTIVLALVNRKKVNYYMTYPKEYYLMNDNKSFSVNLYSTQKNDDYLEKENVERVLLTDKNSENFYEVKLENIVENNEIVSYDNKKFSKYRVDLKIPIETKDNMQINDASITIYYTSSENIKLSIGSIIFNPQKGESDIKVTHLKGIVNEIESKMILMGVGMDINNTTKQDIKILSINTLDERINVKNQICLLNNQDYTNEIKIKELENSNIVSSKLNFPIIIKKEEQQKLLLLLEYDKPITIQTLGFIIEYEIMGKNYHQFINPFQYFNTTSKKAEIVRYECY
;
A
#
# COMPACT_ATOMS: atom_id res chain seq x y z
N MET A 1 -50.51 -45.54 -55.06
CA MET A 1 -49.58 -44.99 -54.05
C MET A 1 -50.12 -43.64 -53.59
N ASN A 2 -50.56 -43.51 -52.33
CA ASN A 2 -51.35 -42.36 -51.85
C ASN A 2 -50.52 -41.06 -51.80
N PHE A 3 -50.72 -40.19 -52.79
CA PHE A 3 -50.08 -38.87 -52.91
C PHE A 3 -50.26 -38.02 -51.63
N MET A 4 -51.42 -38.16 -50.98
CA MET A 4 -51.76 -37.49 -49.73
C MET A 4 -50.93 -37.97 -48.52
N ASN A 5 -50.54 -39.24 -48.48
CA ASN A 5 -49.61 -39.76 -47.45
C ASN A 5 -48.18 -39.27 -47.68
N CYS A 6 -47.77 -39.11 -48.95
CA CYS A 6 -46.46 -38.58 -49.29
C CYS A 6 -46.34 -37.09 -48.91
N MET A 7 -47.36 -36.27 -49.20
CA MET A 7 -47.41 -34.86 -48.80
C MET A 7 -47.44 -34.66 -47.28
N LYS A 8 -48.21 -35.47 -46.53
CA LYS A 8 -48.20 -35.43 -45.06
C LYS A 8 -46.82 -35.76 -44.48
N LYS A 9 -46.13 -36.75 -45.06
CA LYS A 9 -44.77 -37.14 -44.65
C LYS A 9 -43.73 -36.04 -44.98
N LEU A 10 -43.89 -35.36 -46.10
CA LEU A 10 -43.08 -34.20 -46.48
C LEU A 10 -43.32 -32.99 -45.56
N LEU A 11 -44.58 -32.74 -45.19
CA LEU A 11 -44.94 -31.68 -44.25
C LEU A 11 -44.39 -31.96 -42.85
N SER A 12 -44.48 -33.21 -42.36
CA SER A 12 -43.91 -33.60 -41.07
C SER A 12 -42.38 -33.50 -41.06
N ILE A 13 -41.70 -33.86 -42.15
CA ILE A 13 -40.25 -33.71 -42.28
C ILE A 13 -39.85 -32.22 -42.27
N LYS A 14 -40.60 -31.34 -42.97
CA LYS A 14 -40.35 -29.89 -42.93
C LYS A 14 -40.52 -29.30 -41.53
N ILE A 15 -41.55 -29.72 -40.79
CA ILE A 15 -41.77 -29.28 -39.41
C ILE A 15 -40.62 -29.71 -38.49
N ILE A 16 -40.13 -30.95 -38.65
CA ILE A 16 -38.98 -31.47 -37.88
C ILE A 16 -37.72 -30.65 -38.18
N ILE A 17 -37.42 -30.38 -39.46
CA ILE A 17 -36.24 -29.60 -39.86
C ILE A 17 -36.29 -28.16 -39.31
N VAL A 18 -37.45 -27.50 -39.40
CA VAL A 18 -37.62 -26.13 -38.87
C VAL A 18 -37.48 -26.11 -37.34
N SER A 19 -38.02 -27.10 -36.64
CA SER A 19 -37.85 -27.24 -35.19
C SER A 19 -36.37 -27.42 -34.80
N LEU A 20 -35.64 -28.27 -35.53
CA LEU A 20 -34.21 -28.51 -35.28
C LEU A 20 -33.37 -27.24 -35.50
N LEU A 21 -33.67 -26.48 -36.55
CA LEU A 21 -33.02 -25.20 -36.83
C LEU A 21 -33.31 -24.16 -35.74
N MET A 22 -34.54 -24.14 -35.20
CA MET A 22 -34.89 -23.25 -34.08
C MET A 22 -34.10 -23.61 -32.81
N VAL A 23 -34.00 -24.90 -32.48
CA VAL A 23 -33.19 -25.34 -31.33
C VAL A 23 -31.71 -25.00 -31.53
N PHE A 24 -31.17 -25.17 -32.74
CA PHE A 24 -29.80 -24.79 -33.04
C PHE A 24 -29.58 -23.26 -32.94
N ALA A 25 -30.52 -22.45 -33.40
CA ALA A 25 -30.45 -21.00 -33.28
C ALA A 25 -30.51 -20.54 -31.82
N ILE A 26 -31.39 -21.13 -31.00
CA ILE A 26 -31.49 -20.80 -29.57
C ILE A 26 -30.22 -21.22 -28.83
N THR A 27 -29.72 -22.42 -29.07
CA THR A 27 -28.48 -22.90 -28.43
C THR A 27 -27.28 -22.04 -28.81
N THR A 28 -27.13 -21.66 -30.08
CA THR A 28 -26.06 -20.75 -30.53
C THR A 28 -26.18 -19.34 -29.93
N ILE A 29 -27.40 -18.80 -29.78
CA ILE A 29 -27.63 -17.52 -29.10
C ILE A 29 -27.29 -17.62 -27.61
N VAL A 30 -27.71 -18.69 -26.93
CA VAL A 30 -27.39 -18.92 -25.51
C VAL A 30 -25.88 -19.07 -25.33
N LEU A 31 -25.20 -19.86 -26.17
CA LEU A 31 -23.75 -19.98 -26.18
C LEU A 31 -23.05 -18.63 -26.42
N ALA A 32 -23.55 -17.82 -27.37
CA ALA A 32 -22.99 -16.50 -27.64
C ALA A 32 -23.21 -15.50 -26.50
N LEU A 33 -24.33 -15.59 -25.78
CA LEU A 33 -24.61 -14.76 -24.60
C LEU A 33 -23.79 -15.20 -23.38
N VAL A 34 -23.58 -16.50 -23.20
CA VAL A 34 -22.74 -17.07 -22.13
C VAL A 34 -21.27 -16.76 -22.39
N ASN A 35 -20.80 -16.85 -23.64
CA ASN A 35 -19.41 -16.55 -24.01
C ASN A 35 -19.11 -15.06 -24.22
N ARG A 36 -20.04 -14.15 -23.87
CA ARG A 36 -19.71 -12.72 -23.87
C ARG A 36 -18.77 -12.44 -22.71
N LYS A 37 -17.51 -12.17 -23.05
CA LYS A 37 -16.50 -11.65 -22.12
C LYS A 37 -17.08 -10.53 -21.28
N LYS A 38 -17.18 -10.75 -19.98
CA LYS A 38 -17.60 -9.69 -19.04
C LYS A 38 -16.38 -8.83 -18.76
N VAL A 39 -16.51 -7.53 -18.98
CA VAL A 39 -15.46 -6.58 -18.61
C VAL A 39 -15.66 -6.22 -17.15
N ASN A 40 -14.64 -6.46 -16.33
CA ASN A 40 -14.59 -6.04 -14.95
C ASN A 40 -13.48 -5.00 -14.76
N TYR A 41 -13.63 -4.13 -13.77
CA TYR A 41 -12.61 -3.16 -13.39
C TYR A 41 -12.25 -3.36 -11.94
N TYR A 42 -10.95 -3.49 -11.69
CA TYR A 42 -10.38 -3.53 -10.36
C TYR A 42 -9.70 -2.20 -10.08
N MET A 43 -9.82 -1.73 -8.85
CA MET A 43 -9.21 -0.49 -8.40
C MET A 43 -8.48 -0.70 -7.08
N THR A 44 -7.36 0.00 -6.91
CA THR A 44 -6.59 0.05 -5.66
C THR A 44 -6.20 1.49 -5.32
N TYR A 45 -5.88 1.71 -4.05
CA TYR A 45 -5.22 2.93 -3.59
C TYR A 45 -3.82 2.57 -3.08
N PRO A 46 -2.78 2.68 -3.92
CA PRO A 46 -1.42 2.39 -3.52
C PRO A 46 -1.00 3.20 -2.28
N LYS A 47 -0.31 2.54 -1.34
CA LYS A 47 0.20 3.15 -0.11
C LYS A 47 1.40 2.37 0.45
N GLU A 48 2.03 2.92 1.47
CA GLU A 48 3.09 2.27 2.24
C GLU A 48 2.50 1.33 3.29
N TYR A 49 2.97 0.08 3.30
CA TYR A 49 2.67 -0.94 4.30
C TYR A 49 3.91 -1.18 5.15
N TYR A 50 3.84 -0.74 6.41
CA TYR A 50 4.92 -0.94 7.38
C TYR A 50 4.60 -2.14 8.26
N LEU A 51 5.46 -3.15 8.19
CA LEU A 51 5.35 -4.44 8.84
C LEU A 51 6.47 -4.57 9.87
N MET A 52 6.20 -4.11 11.09
CA MET A 52 7.19 -3.95 12.16
C MET A 52 7.12 -5.09 13.19
N ASN A 53 8.21 -5.31 13.93
CA ASN A 53 8.27 -6.23 15.08
C ASN A 53 7.80 -7.66 14.73
N ASP A 54 8.28 -8.21 13.62
CA ASP A 54 7.86 -9.51 13.08
C ASP A 54 6.36 -9.63 12.73
N ASN A 55 5.60 -8.52 12.66
CA ASN A 55 4.24 -8.58 12.16
C ASN A 55 4.26 -8.81 10.65
N LYS A 56 3.93 -10.03 10.23
CA LYS A 56 3.96 -10.45 8.81
C LYS A 56 2.61 -10.37 8.12
N SER A 57 1.56 -9.96 8.84
CA SER A 57 0.19 -9.91 8.30
C SER A 57 -0.19 -8.49 7.93
N PHE A 58 -0.84 -8.33 6.78
CA PHE A 58 -1.33 -7.06 6.28
C PHE A 58 -2.59 -7.22 5.44
N SER A 59 -3.39 -6.16 5.40
CA SER A 59 -4.66 -6.15 4.66
C SER A 59 -4.61 -5.12 3.53
N VAL A 60 -4.94 -5.56 2.32
CA VAL A 60 -5.07 -4.69 1.15
C VAL A 60 -6.55 -4.45 0.85
N ASN A 61 -6.92 -3.19 0.63
CA ASN A 61 -8.24 -2.86 0.13
C ASN A 61 -8.22 -2.90 -1.39
N LEU A 62 -9.02 -3.78 -1.97
CA LEU A 62 -9.28 -3.85 -3.40
C LEU A 62 -10.71 -3.41 -3.66
N TYR A 63 -10.99 -3.01 -4.89
CA TYR A 63 -12.29 -2.50 -5.28
C TYR A 63 -12.67 -3.12 -6.62
N SER A 64 -13.88 -3.63 -6.76
CA SER A 64 -14.37 -4.24 -8.00
C SER A 64 -15.67 -3.60 -8.46
N THR A 65 -15.87 -3.45 -9.77
CA THR A 65 -17.17 -3.03 -10.32
C THR A 65 -18.26 -4.08 -10.17
N GLN A 66 -17.90 -5.31 -9.80
CA GLN A 66 -18.84 -6.39 -9.49
C GLN A 66 -19.04 -6.53 -7.98
N LYS A 67 -20.30 -6.69 -7.60
CA LYS A 67 -20.71 -7.09 -6.26
C LYS A 67 -20.69 -8.62 -6.19
N ASN A 68 -20.25 -9.20 -5.07
CA ASN A 68 -20.00 -10.65 -4.96
C ASN A 68 -19.15 -11.14 -6.14
N ASP A 69 -17.99 -10.50 -6.35
CA ASP A 69 -17.09 -10.83 -7.46
C ASP A 69 -16.43 -12.19 -7.22
N ASP A 70 -16.73 -13.17 -8.07
CA ASP A 70 -16.19 -14.53 -8.00
C ASP A 70 -14.64 -14.54 -7.97
N TYR A 71 -13.98 -13.58 -8.63
CA TYR A 71 -12.51 -13.43 -8.62
C TYR A 71 -11.96 -12.87 -7.31
N LEU A 72 -12.81 -12.45 -6.38
CA LEU A 72 -12.47 -12.00 -5.05
C LEU A 72 -13.11 -12.90 -3.97
N GLU A 73 -13.45 -14.14 -4.34
CA GLU A 73 -13.74 -15.22 -3.39
C GLU A 73 -12.47 -16.02 -3.11
N LYS A 74 -12.20 -16.31 -1.84
CA LYS A 74 -10.96 -16.98 -1.42
C LYS A 74 -10.83 -18.38 -2.05
N GLU A 75 -11.96 -19.08 -2.19
CA GLU A 75 -12.05 -20.44 -2.70
C GLU A 75 -11.61 -20.55 -4.17
N ASN A 76 -11.72 -19.45 -4.93
CA ASN A 76 -11.37 -19.39 -6.34
C ASN A 76 -9.90 -19.00 -6.57
N VAL A 77 -9.20 -18.55 -5.52
CA VAL A 77 -7.79 -18.16 -5.58
C VAL A 77 -6.89 -19.36 -5.33
N GLU A 78 -6.02 -19.66 -6.30
CA GLU A 78 -5.02 -20.72 -6.19
C GLU A 78 -3.81 -20.26 -5.36
N ARG A 79 -3.24 -19.10 -5.70
CA ARG A 79 -2.09 -18.52 -5.00
C ARG A 79 -1.99 -17.02 -5.24
N VAL A 80 -1.23 -16.36 -4.37
CA VAL A 80 -1.01 -14.91 -4.44
C VAL A 80 0.49 -14.62 -4.40
N LEU A 81 0.96 -13.84 -5.38
CA LEU A 81 2.35 -13.38 -5.43
C LEU A 81 2.42 -11.88 -5.14
N LEU A 82 3.36 -11.51 -4.29
CA LEU A 82 3.83 -10.14 -4.14
C LEU A 82 5.02 -9.94 -5.07
N THR A 83 4.95 -8.93 -5.93
CA THR A 83 5.97 -8.65 -6.95
C THR A 83 6.41 -7.20 -6.88
N ASP A 84 7.66 -6.92 -7.22
CA ASP A 84 8.07 -5.56 -7.56
C ASP A 84 7.51 -5.13 -8.93
N LYS A 85 7.76 -3.87 -9.29
CA LYS A 85 7.29 -3.28 -10.56
C LYS A 85 7.70 -4.09 -11.79
N ASN A 86 8.93 -4.56 -11.83
CA ASN A 86 9.49 -5.30 -12.98
C ASN A 86 9.13 -6.79 -12.94
N SER A 87 8.54 -7.27 -11.83
CA SER A 87 8.32 -8.68 -11.56
C SER A 87 9.61 -9.51 -11.60
N GLU A 88 10.74 -8.87 -11.27
CA GLU A 88 12.04 -9.55 -11.16
C GLU A 88 12.12 -10.30 -9.82
N ASN A 89 11.61 -9.68 -8.76
CA ASN A 89 11.45 -10.32 -7.45
C ASN A 89 9.99 -10.69 -7.22
N PHE A 90 9.76 -11.93 -6.80
CA PHE A 90 8.45 -12.41 -6.41
C PHE A 90 8.51 -13.18 -5.09
N TYR A 91 7.50 -12.96 -4.26
CA TYR A 91 7.31 -13.65 -3.00
C TYR A 91 5.91 -14.23 -2.97
N GLU A 92 5.81 -15.54 -2.80
CA GLU A 92 4.51 -16.15 -2.57
C GLU A 92 4.03 -15.78 -1.17
N VAL A 93 2.85 -15.17 -1.10
CA VAL A 93 2.22 -14.76 0.16
C VAL A 93 1.03 -15.65 0.45
N LYS A 94 0.81 -15.93 1.73
CA LYS A 94 -0.34 -16.73 2.16
C LYS A 94 -1.59 -15.85 2.14
N LEU A 95 -2.59 -16.25 1.36
CA LEU A 95 -3.93 -15.67 1.43
C LEU A 95 -4.66 -16.21 2.67
N GLU A 96 -4.92 -15.33 3.64
CA GLU A 96 -5.64 -15.69 4.86
C GLU A 96 -7.15 -15.55 4.66
N ASN A 97 -7.61 -14.44 4.07
CA ASN A 97 -9.02 -14.19 3.84
C ASN A 97 -9.29 -13.17 2.73
N ILE A 98 -10.50 -13.20 2.16
CA ILE A 98 -11.06 -12.10 1.36
C ILE A 98 -12.47 -11.82 1.88
N VAL A 99 -12.76 -10.55 2.17
CA VAL A 99 -14.06 -10.12 2.72
C VAL A 99 -14.61 -8.96 1.93
N GLU A 100 -15.82 -9.12 1.36
CA GLU A 100 -16.56 -7.98 0.82
C GLU A 100 -17.05 -7.09 1.97
N ASN A 101 -16.70 -5.81 1.88
CA ASN A 101 -17.25 -4.78 2.75
C ASN A 101 -18.44 -4.13 2.02
N ASN A 102 -19.54 -3.86 2.74
CA ASN A 102 -20.73 -3.19 2.20
C ASN A 102 -20.51 -1.71 1.79
N GLU A 103 -19.26 -1.28 1.64
CA GLU A 103 -18.87 0.07 1.23
C GLU A 103 -18.74 0.12 -0.29
N ILE A 104 -19.38 1.13 -0.89
CA ILE A 104 -19.33 1.39 -2.33
C ILE A 104 -18.65 2.74 -2.57
N VAL A 105 -17.63 2.76 -3.41
CA VAL A 105 -16.91 3.97 -3.80
C VAL A 105 -17.24 4.32 -5.24
N SER A 106 -17.48 5.60 -5.53
CA SER A 106 -17.65 6.09 -6.89
C SER A 106 -16.34 6.74 -7.37
N TYR A 107 -15.84 6.30 -8.51
CA TYR A 107 -14.62 6.84 -9.14
C TYR A 107 -14.73 6.73 -10.66
N ASP A 108 -14.37 7.80 -11.39
CA ASP A 108 -14.44 7.85 -12.87
C ASP A 108 -15.78 7.32 -13.44
N ASN A 109 -16.89 7.85 -12.90
CA ASN A 109 -18.27 7.48 -13.24
C ASN A 109 -18.61 5.98 -13.08
N LYS A 110 -17.78 5.20 -12.37
CA LYS A 110 -18.00 3.79 -12.04
C LYS A 110 -18.22 3.64 -10.54
N LYS A 111 -18.99 2.62 -10.15
CA LYS A 111 -19.20 2.23 -8.76
C LYS A 111 -18.40 0.97 -8.49
N PHE A 112 -17.69 0.96 -7.37
CA PHE A 112 -16.89 -0.18 -6.96
C PHE A 112 -17.30 -0.66 -5.56
N SER A 113 -17.58 -1.94 -5.42
CA SER A 113 -17.66 -2.64 -4.13
C SER A 113 -16.27 -2.82 -3.55
N LYS A 114 -16.11 -2.59 -2.24
CA LYS A 114 -14.83 -2.71 -1.55
C LYS A 114 -14.62 -4.12 -1.00
N TYR A 115 -13.43 -4.66 -1.16
CA TYR A 115 -12.98 -5.94 -0.62
C TYR A 115 -11.73 -5.74 0.23
N ARG A 116 -11.63 -6.48 1.33
CA ARG A 116 -10.41 -6.55 2.15
C ARG A 116 -9.75 -7.91 1.92
N VAL A 117 -8.52 -7.89 1.42
CA VAL A 117 -7.69 -9.07 1.19
C VAL A 117 -6.65 -9.14 2.30
N ASP A 118 -6.76 -10.16 3.15
CA ASP A 118 -5.87 -10.39 4.29
C ASP A 118 -4.75 -11.35 3.89
N LEU A 119 -3.50 -10.90 3.99
CA LEU A 119 -2.30 -11.59 3.50
C LEU A 119 -1.26 -11.75 4.58
N LYS A 120 -0.44 -12.80 4.48
CA LYS A 120 0.69 -13.05 5.36
C LYS A 120 1.95 -13.40 4.59
N ILE A 121 3.06 -12.72 4.90
CA ILE A 121 4.37 -13.00 4.31
C ILE A 121 4.99 -14.20 5.04
N PRO A 122 5.25 -15.34 4.38
CA PRO A 122 5.75 -16.56 5.04
C PRO A 122 7.28 -16.60 5.17
N ILE A 123 7.96 -15.44 5.13
CA ILE A 123 9.42 -15.37 5.12
C ILE A 123 9.94 -15.18 6.54
N GLU A 124 10.95 -15.97 6.91
CA GLU A 124 11.76 -15.75 8.11
C GLU A 124 13.04 -15.00 7.69
N THR A 125 13.09 -13.70 7.93
CA THR A 125 14.29 -12.89 7.73
C THR A 125 14.57 -12.07 8.97
N LYS A 126 15.85 -11.84 9.25
CA LYS A 126 16.33 -10.91 10.30
C LYS A 126 16.70 -9.54 9.73
N ASP A 127 16.76 -9.45 8.41
CA ASP A 127 17.15 -8.25 7.69
C ASP A 127 15.91 -7.44 7.30
N ASN A 128 16.13 -6.13 7.15
CA ASN A 128 15.12 -5.25 6.59
C ASN A 128 14.86 -5.65 5.13
N MET A 129 13.60 -5.55 4.72
CA MET A 129 13.20 -5.87 3.36
C MET A 129 12.21 -4.83 2.87
N GLN A 130 12.49 -4.25 1.70
CA GLN A 130 11.64 -3.26 1.07
C GLN A 130 11.30 -3.66 -0.36
N ILE A 131 10.01 -3.69 -0.68
CA ILE A 131 9.51 -3.88 -2.04
C ILE A 131 8.86 -2.58 -2.48
N ASN A 132 9.58 -1.86 -3.34
CA ASN A 132 9.10 -0.64 -3.96
C ASN A 132 8.14 -0.96 -5.11
N ASP A 133 7.15 -0.09 -5.32
CA ASP A 133 6.14 -0.24 -6.39
C ASP A 133 5.52 -1.65 -6.43
N ALA A 134 5.24 -2.18 -5.24
CA ALA A 134 4.71 -3.51 -5.00
C ALA A 134 3.36 -3.70 -5.69
N SER A 135 3.19 -4.86 -6.31
CA SER A 135 1.94 -5.34 -6.88
C SER A 135 1.59 -6.71 -6.34
N ILE A 136 0.31 -6.95 -6.12
CA ILE A 136 -0.23 -8.28 -5.86
C ILE A 136 -0.69 -8.88 -7.18
N THR A 137 -0.24 -10.09 -7.47
CA THR A 137 -0.75 -10.92 -8.55
C THR A 137 -1.53 -12.09 -7.97
N ILE A 138 -2.85 -12.13 -8.21
CA ILE A 138 -3.73 -13.20 -7.76
C ILE A 138 -3.91 -14.18 -8.91
N TYR A 139 -3.54 -15.45 -8.71
CA TYR A 139 -3.71 -16.51 -9.68
C TYR A 139 -4.96 -17.33 -9.34
N TYR A 140 -5.75 -17.63 -10.36
CA TYR A 140 -7.00 -18.37 -10.25
C TYR A 140 -6.85 -19.78 -10.79
N THR A 141 -7.72 -20.68 -10.33
CA THR A 141 -7.78 -22.07 -10.78
C THR A 141 -8.02 -22.20 -12.30
N SER A 142 -8.59 -21.17 -12.93
CA SER A 142 -8.79 -21.05 -14.38
C SER A 142 -7.54 -20.71 -15.19
N SER A 143 -6.34 -20.69 -14.57
CA SER A 143 -5.06 -20.22 -15.16
C SER A 143 -5.00 -18.72 -15.47
N GLU A 144 -6.04 -17.98 -15.11
CA GLU A 144 -6.11 -16.54 -15.19
C GLU A 144 -5.40 -15.86 -14.01
N ASN A 145 -5.05 -14.59 -14.17
CA ASN A 145 -4.53 -13.80 -13.06
C ASN A 145 -4.88 -12.32 -13.19
N ILE A 146 -5.01 -11.65 -12.04
CA ILE A 146 -5.07 -10.18 -11.97
C ILE A 146 -3.84 -9.65 -11.25
N LYS A 147 -3.20 -8.62 -11.82
CA LYS A 147 -2.10 -7.88 -11.20
C LYS A 147 -2.59 -6.49 -10.79
N LEU A 148 -2.44 -6.15 -9.51
CA LEU A 148 -2.90 -4.90 -8.92
C LEU A 148 -1.78 -4.23 -8.15
N SER A 149 -1.47 -2.99 -8.49
CA SER A 149 -0.52 -2.16 -7.74
C SER A 149 -1.05 -1.88 -6.34
N ILE A 150 -0.20 -2.00 -5.33
CA ILE A 150 -0.54 -1.74 -3.93
C ILE A 150 0.36 -0.71 -3.26
N GLY A 151 1.44 -0.27 -3.89
CA GLY A 151 2.31 0.79 -3.37
C GLY A 151 3.65 0.27 -2.92
N SER A 152 3.96 0.21 -1.63
CA SER A 152 5.26 -0.30 -1.17
C SER A 152 5.12 -1.08 0.11
N ILE A 153 5.92 -2.14 0.27
CA ILE A 153 5.95 -2.95 1.49
C ILE A 153 7.32 -2.78 2.13
N ILE A 154 7.31 -2.42 3.41
CA ILE A 154 8.49 -2.17 4.23
C ILE A 154 8.38 -3.12 5.42
N PHE A 155 9.24 -4.13 5.45
CA PHE A 155 9.30 -5.13 6.50
C PHE A 155 10.55 -4.92 7.35
N ASN A 156 10.34 -4.75 8.65
CA ASN A 156 11.40 -4.68 9.64
C ASN A 156 11.11 -5.69 10.77
N PRO A 157 11.84 -6.82 10.82
CA PRO A 157 11.61 -7.87 11.82
C PRO A 157 12.12 -7.49 13.22
N GLN A 158 12.98 -6.48 13.31
CA GLN A 158 13.65 -6.16 14.57
C GLN A 158 12.65 -5.60 15.59
N LYS A 159 12.90 -5.93 16.86
CA LYS A 159 12.16 -5.38 18.00
C LYS A 159 12.96 -4.23 18.59
N GLY A 160 12.33 -3.09 18.77
CA GLY A 160 12.94 -1.92 19.38
C GLY A 160 12.67 -1.84 20.87
N GLU A 161 13.51 -1.08 21.55
CA GLU A 161 13.34 -0.71 22.96
C GLU A 161 12.40 0.50 23.09
N SER A 162 12.09 0.88 24.34
CA SER A 162 11.21 2.01 24.65
C SER A 162 11.78 2.95 25.72
N ASP A 163 13.11 3.14 25.74
CA ASP A 163 13.80 4.02 26.70
C ASP A 163 13.70 5.51 26.34
N ILE A 164 13.27 5.81 25.11
CA ILE A 164 13.11 7.18 24.62
C ILE A 164 11.62 7.41 24.40
N LYS A 165 11.10 8.54 24.88
CA LYS A 165 9.75 8.96 24.53
C LYS A 165 9.80 9.99 23.41
N VAL A 166 9.23 9.65 22.26
CA VAL A 166 9.09 10.57 21.13
C VAL A 166 7.68 11.12 21.04
N THR A 167 7.55 12.44 20.97
CA THR A 167 6.26 13.15 20.87
C THR A 167 6.30 14.28 19.84
N HIS A 168 5.16 14.93 19.61
CA HIS A 168 5.03 16.09 18.71
C HIS A 168 5.61 15.88 17.31
N LEU A 169 5.32 14.71 16.73
CA LEU A 169 5.64 14.40 15.34
C LEU A 169 4.87 15.35 14.42
N LYS A 170 5.59 16.29 13.78
CA LYS A 170 5.01 17.33 12.94
C LYS A 170 5.71 17.38 11.59
N GLY A 171 4.93 17.19 10.52
CA GLY A 171 5.47 17.20 9.16
C GLY A 171 5.55 18.60 8.60
N ILE A 172 6.67 18.90 7.93
CA ILE A 172 6.78 20.05 7.04
C ILE A 172 6.59 19.55 5.62
N VAL A 173 5.60 20.08 4.92
CA VAL A 173 5.17 19.62 3.60
C VAL A 173 5.24 20.78 2.64
N ASN A 174 5.93 20.59 1.53
CA ASN A 174 6.03 21.58 0.46
C ASN A 174 5.57 20.96 -0.87
N GLU A 175 5.05 21.80 -1.76
CA GLU A 175 4.71 21.40 -3.12
C GLU A 175 5.96 21.53 -4.02
N ILE A 176 6.36 20.43 -4.65
CA ILE A 176 7.47 20.36 -5.60
C ILE A 176 6.97 19.61 -6.83
N GLU A 177 7.09 20.19 -8.02
CA GLU A 177 6.61 19.59 -9.28
C GLU A 177 5.13 19.14 -9.21
N SER A 178 4.28 19.96 -8.58
CA SER A 178 2.86 19.66 -8.34
C SER A 178 2.59 18.42 -7.50
N LYS A 179 3.57 17.98 -6.71
CA LYS A 179 3.45 16.91 -5.72
C LYS A 179 3.67 17.47 -4.32
N MET A 180 2.83 17.07 -3.37
CA MET A 180 3.07 17.33 -1.96
C MET A 180 4.16 16.39 -1.46
N ILE A 181 5.23 16.94 -0.89
CA ILE A 181 6.40 16.18 -0.42
C ILE A 181 6.68 16.54 1.04
N LEU A 182 6.89 15.53 1.88
CA LEU A 182 7.32 15.68 3.27
C LEU A 182 8.79 16.09 3.30
N MET A 183 9.09 17.36 3.55
CA MET A 183 10.45 17.89 3.50
C MET A 183 11.20 17.79 4.83
N GLY A 184 10.47 17.65 5.93
CA GLY A 184 11.05 17.52 7.25
C GLY A 184 10.05 17.04 8.29
N VAL A 185 10.58 16.54 9.40
CA VAL A 185 9.79 16.10 10.56
C VAL A 185 10.35 16.73 11.82
N GLY A 186 9.54 17.57 12.46
CA GLY A 186 9.75 17.98 13.83
C GLY A 186 9.42 16.86 14.79
N MET A 187 10.26 16.67 15.80
CA MET A 187 10.06 15.68 16.85
C MET A 187 10.65 16.13 18.18
N ASP A 188 9.95 15.81 19.25
CA ASP A 188 10.43 15.98 20.61
C ASP A 188 10.96 14.64 21.11
N ILE A 189 12.24 14.58 21.44
CA ILE A 189 12.90 13.41 22.01
C ILE A 189 13.10 13.66 23.50
N ASN A 190 12.41 12.88 24.33
CA ASN A 190 12.50 12.93 25.79
C ASN A 190 13.25 11.72 26.31
N ASN A 191 14.35 11.98 27.01
CA ASN A 191 15.11 10.96 27.71
C ASN A 191 14.42 10.59 29.03
N THR A 192 13.77 9.43 29.07
CA THR A 192 13.06 8.95 30.27
C THR A 192 13.95 8.15 31.21
N THR A 193 15.25 8.04 30.90
CA THR A 193 16.23 7.30 31.70
C THR A 193 16.90 8.20 32.73
N LYS A 194 17.53 7.57 33.74
CA LYS A 194 18.29 8.27 34.79
C LYS A 194 19.71 8.67 34.36
N GLN A 195 20.03 8.50 33.09
CA GLN A 195 21.38 8.67 32.55
C GLN A 195 21.31 9.48 31.27
N ASP A 196 22.42 10.07 30.86
CA ASP A 196 22.49 10.76 29.58
C ASP A 196 22.41 9.72 28.45
N ILE A 197 21.64 10.03 27.42
CA ILE A 197 21.56 9.22 26.22
C ILE A 197 22.31 9.91 25.09
N LYS A 198 22.97 9.11 24.26
CA LYS A 198 23.70 9.59 23.10
C LYS A 198 23.04 9.03 21.85
N ILE A 199 22.29 9.86 21.15
CA ILE A 199 21.68 9.51 19.87
C ILE A 199 22.79 9.39 18.83
N LEU A 200 22.97 8.21 18.28
CA LEU A 200 24.02 7.89 17.30
C LEU A 200 23.53 8.16 15.88
N SER A 201 22.28 7.84 15.58
CA SER A 201 21.66 8.09 14.29
C SER A 201 20.14 8.14 14.43
N ILE A 202 19.49 8.80 13.47
CA ILE A 202 18.05 8.70 13.26
C ILE A 202 17.84 8.46 11.78
N ASN A 203 17.33 7.29 11.42
CA ASN A 203 17.07 6.92 10.04
C ASN A 203 15.57 6.72 9.84
N THR A 204 15.11 6.85 8.59
CA THR A 204 13.74 6.49 8.25
C THR A 204 13.63 4.96 8.15
N LEU A 205 12.39 4.46 8.17
CA LEU A 205 12.12 3.06 7.84
C LEU A 205 12.01 2.80 6.35
N ASP A 206 11.84 3.84 5.54
CA ASP A 206 11.71 3.75 4.08
C ASP A 206 13.03 4.17 3.43
N GLU A 207 13.76 3.21 2.89
CA GLU A 207 15.13 3.39 2.37
C GLU A 207 15.21 4.38 1.19
N ARG A 208 14.07 4.78 0.61
CA ARG A 208 14.02 5.82 -0.44
C ARG A 208 14.22 7.24 0.12
N ILE A 209 14.20 7.39 1.45
CA ILE A 209 14.15 8.66 2.15
C ILE A 209 15.25 8.69 3.20
N ASN A 210 16.15 9.65 3.11
CA ASN A 210 17.24 9.79 4.05
C ASN A 210 17.03 10.98 4.98
N VAL A 211 17.52 10.86 6.21
CA VAL A 211 17.62 12.00 7.13
C VAL A 211 18.96 12.67 6.87
N LYS A 212 18.98 13.99 6.67
CA LYS A 212 20.24 14.75 6.58
C LYS A 212 21.04 14.57 7.87
N ASN A 213 22.35 14.35 7.75
CA ASN A 213 23.25 14.23 8.90
C ASN A 213 23.23 15.46 9.83
N GLN A 214 22.93 16.64 9.30
CA GLN A 214 22.83 17.87 10.06
C GLN A 214 21.38 18.07 10.53
N ILE A 215 21.18 17.94 11.85
CA ILE A 215 19.88 18.07 12.51
C ILE A 215 19.70 19.50 13.01
N CYS A 216 18.50 20.06 12.90
CA CYS A 216 18.19 21.39 13.42
C CYS A 216 17.65 21.28 14.85
N LEU A 217 18.25 21.99 15.80
CA LEU A 217 17.70 22.15 17.15
C LEU A 217 16.64 23.26 17.12
N LEU A 218 15.40 22.92 17.44
CA LEU A 218 14.29 23.86 17.47
C LEU A 218 14.19 24.54 18.84
N ASN A 219 13.80 25.81 18.84
CA ASN A 219 13.38 26.51 20.04
C ASN A 219 11.90 26.18 20.36
N ASN A 220 11.31 26.86 21.34
CA ASN A 220 9.91 26.65 21.74
C ASN A 220 8.89 27.42 20.90
N GLN A 221 9.28 28.04 19.78
CA GLN A 221 8.35 28.76 18.91
C GLN A 221 7.65 27.81 17.94
N ASP A 222 6.38 28.11 17.67
CA ASP A 222 5.58 27.35 16.72
C ASP A 222 5.90 27.71 15.27
N TYR A 223 5.65 26.75 14.38
CA TYR A 223 5.71 26.91 12.92
C TYR A 223 4.55 26.18 12.26
N THR A 224 4.23 26.50 11.01
CA THR A 224 3.17 25.82 10.24
C THR A 224 3.73 24.64 9.46
N ASN A 225 2.87 23.71 9.05
CA ASN A 225 3.31 22.55 8.26
C ASN A 225 3.75 22.96 6.85
N GLU A 226 3.28 24.10 6.34
CA GLU A 226 3.52 24.57 4.97
C GLU A 226 4.77 25.45 4.85
N ILE A 227 5.47 25.74 5.96
CA ILE A 227 6.67 26.58 5.93
C ILE A 227 7.73 25.97 5.00
N LYS A 228 8.41 26.79 4.21
CA LYS A 228 9.51 26.29 3.38
C LYS A 228 10.72 26.01 4.27
N ILE A 229 11.40 24.89 4.03
CA ILE A 229 12.60 24.52 4.81
C ILE A 229 13.64 25.65 4.84
N LYS A 230 13.93 26.28 3.70
CA LYS A 230 14.89 27.39 3.64
C LYS A 230 14.46 28.61 4.46
N GLU A 231 13.17 28.86 4.58
CA GLU A 231 12.65 29.96 5.41
C GLU A 231 12.76 29.60 6.90
N LEU A 232 12.43 28.36 7.26
CA LEU A 232 12.56 27.86 8.63
C LEU A 232 14.03 27.84 9.09
N GLU A 233 14.95 27.36 8.26
CA GLU A 233 16.39 27.32 8.58
C GLU A 233 17.00 28.72 8.83
N ASN A 234 16.47 29.75 8.16
CA ASN A 234 16.91 31.14 8.33
C ASN A 234 16.11 31.92 9.38
N SER A 235 15.10 31.29 9.98
CA SER A 235 14.27 31.91 11.01
C SER A 235 14.94 31.82 12.39
N ASN A 236 14.38 32.56 13.35
CA ASN A 236 14.75 32.46 14.75
C ASN A 236 14.27 31.15 15.42
N ILE A 237 13.47 30.32 14.75
CA ILE A 237 12.93 29.07 15.27
C ILE A 237 14.04 28.01 15.39
N VAL A 238 14.96 27.97 14.43
CA VAL A 238 16.14 27.10 14.48
C VAL A 238 17.19 27.77 15.37
N SER A 239 17.43 27.17 16.53
CA SER A 239 18.38 27.70 17.53
C SER A 239 19.82 27.39 17.15
N SER A 240 20.08 26.18 16.65
CA SER A 240 21.40 25.73 16.21
C SER A 240 21.29 24.50 15.32
N LYS A 241 22.43 24.08 14.76
CA LYS A 241 22.54 22.85 13.96
C LYS A 241 23.48 21.87 14.67
N LEU A 242 23.06 20.62 14.75
CA LEU A 242 23.72 19.54 15.46
C LEU A 242 24.18 18.47 14.46
N ASN A 243 25.26 17.80 14.79
CA ASN A 243 25.68 16.57 14.11
C ASN A 243 25.56 15.42 15.09
N PHE A 244 25.37 14.21 14.59
CA PHE A 244 25.50 13.02 15.42
C PHE A 244 26.96 12.84 15.92
N PRO A 245 27.16 12.34 17.14
CA PRO A 245 26.12 11.96 18.10
C PRO A 245 25.52 13.17 18.85
N ILE A 246 24.21 13.10 19.14
CA ILE A 246 23.49 14.13 19.91
C ILE A 246 23.33 13.64 21.35
N ILE A 247 23.78 14.44 22.32
CA ILE A 247 23.64 14.10 23.75
C ILE A 247 22.36 14.73 24.29
N ILE A 248 21.46 13.91 24.84
CA ILE A 248 20.28 14.35 25.57
C ILE A 248 20.48 13.96 27.03
N LYS A 249 20.57 14.96 27.92
CA LYS A 249 20.81 14.70 29.34
C LYS A 249 19.64 13.94 29.97
N LYS A 250 19.92 13.27 31.09
CA LYS A 250 18.90 12.57 31.87
C LYS A 250 17.68 13.46 32.13
N GLU A 251 16.49 12.92 31.94
CA GLU A 251 15.20 13.59 32.21
C GLU A 251 15.01 14.92 31.46
N GLU A 252 15.80 15.18 30.41
CA GLU A 252 15.65 16.35 29.53
C GLU A 252 14.97 15.98 28.21
N GLN A 253 14.37 16.99 27.60
CA GLN A 253 13.76 16.92 26.28
C GLN A 253 14.54 17.79 25.29
N GLN A 254 14.76 17.28 24.08
CA GLN A 254 15.23 18.07 22.95
C GLN A 254 14.20 18.10 21.82
N LYS A 255 14.05 19.26 21.20
CA LYS A 255 13.17 19.47 20.04
C LYS A 255 14.03 19.50 18.79
N LEU A 256 13.87 18.51 17.93
CA LEU A 256 14.67 18.34 16.74
C LEU A 256 13.81 18.50 15.49
N LEU A 257 14.42 19.05 14.44
CA LEU A 257 13.89 18.99 13.09
C LEU A 257 14.83 18.12 12.26
N LEU A 258 14.29 17.00 11.80
CA LEU A 258 14.91 16.14 10.81
C LEU A 258 14.58 16.68 9.43
N LEU A 259 15.61 17.00 8.64
CA LEU A 259 15.43 17.36 7.24
C LEU A 259 15.51 16.09 6.39
N LEU A 260 14.55 15.91 5.49
CA LEU A 260 14.46 14.72 4.66
C LEU A 260 15.05 14.97 3.27
N GLU A 261 15.76 13.98 2.75
CA GLU A 261 16.31 13.91 1.40
C GLU A 261 15.74 12.72 0.65
N TYR A 262 15.57 12.90 -0.65
CA TYR A 262 14.97 11.93 -1.55
C TYR A 262 15.84 11.78 -2.79
N ASP A 263 16.04 10.54 -3.23
CA ASP A 263 16.69 10.30 -4.52
C ASP A 263 15.80 10.77 -5.69
N LYS A 264 14.47 10.67 -5.52
CA LYS A 264 13.47 11.10 -6.49
C LYS A 264 12.25 11.71 -5.78
N PRO A 265 11.60 12.75 -6.34
CA PRO A 265 10.37 13.32 -5.77
C PRO A 265 9.23 12.30 -5.67
N ILE A 266 8.94 11.84 -4.44
CA ILE A 266 7.85 10.93 -4.11
C ILE A 266 6.92 11.55 -3.06
N THR A 267 5.63 11.23 -3.16
CA THR A 267 4.63 11.63 -2.17
C THR A 267 4.41 10.49 -1.18
N ILE A 268 4.90 10.67 0.04
CA ILE A 268 4.73 9.74 1.15
C ILE A 268 4.04 10.46 2.29
N GLN A 269 2.86 9.98 2.69
CA GLN A 269 2.07 10.60 3.76
C GLN A 269 2.41 10.05 5.13
N THR A 270 2.89 8.81 5.17
CA THR A 270 3.18 8.07 6.38
C THR A 270 4.64 7.68 6.40
N LEU A 271 5.34 8.01 7.48
CA LEU A 271 6.75 7.68 7.66
C LEU A 271 7.03 7.25 9.11
N GLY A 272 7.83 6.22 9.28
CA GLY A 272 8.36 5.82 10.58
C GLY A 272 9.88 5.99 10.62
N PHE A 273 10.45 5.88 11.82
CA PHE A 273 11.86 6.11 12.07
C PHE A 273 12.46 5.01 12.94
N ILE A 274 13.77 4.82 12.83
CA ILE A 274 14.59 4.08 13.77
C ILE A 274 15.59 5.06 14.39
N ILE A 275 15.67 5.06 15.71
CA ILE A 275 16.64 5.84 16.48
C ILE A 275 17.66 4.86 17.05
N GLU A 276 18.93 5.01 16.66
CA GLU A 276 20.03 4.29 17.29
C GLU A 276 20.62 5.16 18.38
N TYR A 277 20.79 4.61 19.57
CA TYR A 277 21.29 5.36 20.72
C TYR A 277 22.17 4.51 21.63
N GLU A 278 22.99 5.18 22.43
CA GLU A 278 23.93 4.57 23.36
C GLU A 278 23.59 5.01 24.79
N ILE A 279 23.55 4.05 25.73
CA ILE A 279 23.45 4.28 27.17
C ILE A 279 24.58 3.49 27.86
N MET A 280 25.47 4.17 28.58
CA MET A 280 26.64 3.55 29.24
C MET A 280 27.47 2.63 28.32
N GLY A 281 27.71 3.04 27.07
CA GLY A 281 28.51 2.24 26.13
C GLY A 281 27.78 1.03 25.52
N LYS A 282 26.48 0.84 25.80
CA LYS A 282 25.65 -0.17 25.15
C LYS A 282 24.76 0.48 24.10
N ASN A 283 24.72 -0.12 22.92
CA ASN A 283 23.89 0.34 21.80
C ASN A 283 22.50 -0.29 21.87
N TYR A 284 21.52 0.54 21.56
CA TYR A 284 20.11 0.22 21.51
C TYR A 284 19.51 0.84 20.26
N HIS A 285 18.36 0.32 19.86
CA HIS A 285 17.56 0.90 18.80
C HIS A 285 16.10 0.97 19.24
N GLN A 286 15.42 2.05 18.86
CA GLN A 286 14.01 2.23 19.10
C GLN A 286 13.28 2.55 17.79
N PHE A 287 12.17 1.86 17.56
CA PHE A 287 11.29 2.10 16.43
C PHE A 287 10.22 3.12 16.79
N ILE A 288 10.11 4.15 15.96
CA ILE A 288 8.99 5.08 15.96
C ILE A 288 8.02 4.60 14.90
N ASN A 289 6.86 4.14 15.38
CA ASN A 289 5.82 3.62 14.51
C ASN A 289 5.45 4.67 13.44
N PRO A 290 5.15 4.22 12.22
CA PRO A 290 4.79 5.11 11.13
C PRO A 290 3.63 6.02 11.50
N PHE A 291 3.81 7.31 11.30
CA PHE A 291 2.83 8.34 11.59
C PHE A 291 2.41 9.04 10.30
N GLN A 292 1.12 9.37 10.17
CA GLN A 292 0.62 10.11 9.02
C GLN A 292 0.82 11.60 9.22
N TYR A 293 1.76 12.20 8.49
CA TYR A 293 2.17 13.60 8.65
C TYR A 293 1.26 14.60 7.95
N PHE A 294 0.59 14.19 6.88
CA PHE A 294 -0.37 15.03 6.17
C PHE A 294 -1.42 14.19 5.43
N ASN A 295 -2.53 14.83 5.10
CA ASN A 295 -3.56 14.28 4.24
C ASN A 295 -3.44 14.90 2.85
N THR A 296 -3.70 14.11 1.81
CA THR A 296 -3.98 14.64 0.47
C THR A 296 -5.45 14.38 0.12
N THR A 297 -6.12 15.38 -0.44
CA THR A 297 -7.49 15.21 -0.96
C THR A 297 -7.53 14.30 -2.20
N SER A 298 -6.44 14.20 -2.94
CA SER A 298 -6.31 13.33 -4.12
C SER A 298 -5.64 12.00 -3.76
N LYS A 299 -6.43 11.00 -3.34
CA LYS A 299 -5.95 9.61 -3.39
C LYS A 299 -5.90 9.20 -4.85
N LYS A 300 -4.70 9.05 -5.41
CA LYS A 300 -4.54 8.54 -6.77
C LYS A 300 -4.92 7.06 -6.78
N ALA A 301 -6.06 6.75 -7.40
CA ALA A 301 -6.47 5.38 -7.62
C ALA A 301 -5.73 4.82 -8.83
N GLU A 302 -5.41 3.53 -8.79
CA GLU A 302 -5.02 2.78 -9.97
C GLU A 302 -6.17 1.87 -10.40
N ILE A 303 -6.48 1.83 -11.69
CA ILE A 303 -7.56 1.03 -12.25
C ILE A 303 -7.00 0.09 -13.30
N VAL A 304 -7.37 -1.19 -13.17
CA VAL A 304 -7.05 -2.23 -14.14
C VAL A 304 -8.34 -2.74 -14.75
N ARG A 305 -8.41 -2.73 -16.09
CA ARG A 305 -9.50 -3.36 -16.84
C ARG A 305 -9.16 -4.83 -17.05
N TYR A 306 -10.09 -5.71 -16.74
CA TYR A 306 -9.96 -7.15 -16.90
C TYR A 306 -11.12 -7.72 -17.73
N GLU A 307 -10.82 -8.68 -18.61
CA GLU A 307 -11.83 -9.40 -19.38
C GLU A 307 -12.00 -10.79 -18.79
N CYS A 308 -13.08 -11.00 -18.03
CA CYS A 308 -13.44 -12.28 -17.45
C CYS A 308 -14.01 -13.20 -18.54
N TYR A 309 -13.58 -14.47 -18.54
CA TYR A 309 -14.15 -15.54 -19.37
C TYR A 309 -15.25 -16.31 -18.64
#